data_AF-A0A8T4VCQ7-F1
#
_entry.id   AF-A0A8T4VCQ7-F1
#
_cell.length_a   1.000
_cell.length_b   1.000
_cell.length_c   1.000
_cell.angle_alpha   90.00
_cell.angle_beta   90.00
_cell.angle_gamma   90.00
#
_symmetry.space_group_name_H-M   'P 1'
#
loop_
_entity.id
_entity.type
_entity.pdbx_description
1 polymer ?
#
loop_
_entity_poly.entity_id
_entity_poly.type
_entity_poly.pdbx_seq_one_letter_code
_entity_poly.pdbx_strand_id
1 'polypeptide(L)'
;MAFIRIKKVKKNSGKVYEYAHLVEGIWRKKRIVRPNLRYQTNEMSPQTLAINQTKKNYKFRKFNNSLHKYKKFLGRVYNYRDKDKREFEDMFGISFKDFVNSSNINEIYKKLIDFELLCRNFSYKYNILYKDGFFVDLNRLIVHNGKEDVVLKISKRSGYLCSLSLEELFKIDKVGGRDEGMHLMKKLRMVGIELNPEQFYILAEKLLNVNQ
;
A
#
# COMPACT_ATOMS: atom_id res chain seq x y z
N MET A 1 3.76 11.11 4.22
CA MET A 1 3.08 9.79 4.09
C MET A 1 4.05 8.81 3.47
N ALA A 2 4.29 7.68 4.14
CA ALA A 2 5.12 6.61 3.61
C ALA A 2 4.26 5.60 2.83
N PHE A 3 4.83 4.95 1.83
CA PHE A 3 4.19 3.91 1.04
C PHE A 3 5.22 2.89 0.54
N ILE A 4 4.75 1.68 0.21
CA ILE A 4 5.59 0.62 -0.35
C ILE A 4 5.77 0.85 -1.85
N ARG A 5 7.03 0.95 -2.29
CA ARG A 5 7.41 1.03 -3.71
C ARG A 5 8.08 -0.26 -4.15
N ILE A 6 7.59 -0.83 -5.26
CA ILE A 6 8.22 -2.00 -5.89
C ILE A 6 9.20 -1.55 -6.98
N LYS A 7 10.42 -2.07 -6.93
CA LYS A 7 11.46 -1.86 -7.94
C LYS A 7 11.78 -3.20 -8.61
N LYS A 8 11.69 -3.24 -9.95
CA LYS A 8 12.14 -4.36 -10.77
C LYS A 8 13.62 -4.19 -11.11
N VAL A 9 14.39 -5.25 -10.98
CA VAL A 9 15.83 -5.28 -11.31
C VAL A 9 16.09 -6.46 -12.22
N LYS A 10 16.53 -6.20 -13.45
CA LYS A 10 16.98 -7.22 -14.40
C LYS A 10 18.47 -7.48 -14.16
N LYS A 11 18.84 -8.75 -13.96
CA LYS A 11 20.24 -9.18 -13.86
C LYS A 11 20.80 -9.53 -15.24
N ASN A 12 22.12 -9.61 -15.37
CA ASN A 12 22.81 -9.99 -16.61
C ASN A 12 22.33 -11.35 -17.16
N SER A 13 21.93 -12.27 -16.27
CA SER A 13 21.28 -13.55 -16.63
C SER A 13 19.92 -13.43 -17.33
N GLY A 14 19.36 -12.23 -17.50
CA GLY A 14 18.02 -11.99 -18.01
C GLY A 14 16.90 -12.10 -16.95
N LYS A 15 17.13 -12.79 -15.83
CA LYS A 15 16.16 -12.92 -14.72
C LYS A 15 15.81 -11.55 -14.12
N VAL A 16 14.52 -11.34 -13.86
CA VAL A 16 13.97 -10.11 -13.25
C VAL A 16 13.52 -10.40 -11.83
N TYR A 17 13.98 -9.58 -10.89
CA TYR A 17 13.62 -9.65 -9.47
C TYR A 17 12.85 -8.41 -9.07
N GLU A 18 11.89 -8.57 -8.16
CA GLU A 18 11.12 -7.47 -7.57
C GLU A 18 11.58 -7.26 -6.11
N TYR A 19 11.76 -5.99 -5.74
CA TYR A 19 12.21 -5.59 -4.42
C TYR A 19 11.29 -4.50 -3.86
N ALA A 20 10.88 -4.66 -2.60
CA ALA A 20 10.03 -3.71 -1.91
C ALA A 20 10.86 -2.74 -1.07
N HIS A 21 10.50 -1.46 -1.15
CA HIS A 21 11.12 -0.40 -0.37
C HIS A 21 10.04 0.46 0.29
N LEU A 22 10.24 0.83 1.55
CA LEU A 22 9.47 1.89 2.18
C LEU A 22 10.01 3.23 1.69
N VAL A 23 9.13 4.04 1.11
CA VAL A 23 9.45 5.34 0.54
C VAL A 23 8.57 6.40 1.18
N GLU A 24 9.16 7.54 1.53
CA GLU A 24 8.44 8.72 1.95
C GLU A 24 8.40 9.74 0.81
N GLY A 25 7.20 10.23 0.48
CA GLY A 25 7.03 11.36 -0.41
C GLY A 25 7.44 12.66 0.28
N ILE A 26 8.43 13.36 -0.28
CA ILE A 26 8.87 14.67 0.18
C ILE A 26 8.34 15.73 -0.78
N TRP A 27 7.54 16.63 -0.26
CA TRP A 27 7.13 17.84 -0.94
C TRP A 27 8.21 18.90 -0.74
N ARG A 28 8.89 19.30 -1.83
CA ARG A 28 9.74 20.48 -1.82
C ARG A 28 9.04 21.60 -2.59
N LYS A 29 8.84 22.74 -1.93
CA LYS A 29 8.51 23.99 -2.64
C LYS A 29 9.69 24.29 -3.57
N LYS A 30 9.45 24.29 -4.88
CA LYS A 30 10.49 24.65 -5.85
C LYS A 30 10.89 26.10 -5.59
N ARG A 31 12.18 26.36 -5.39
CA ARG A 31 12.70 27.73 -5.32
C ARG A 31 12.36 28.41 -6.65
N ILE A 32 11.50 29.42 -6.62
CA ILE A 32 11.24 30.25 -7.80
C ILE A 32 12.52 31.03 -8.03
N VAL A 33 13.36 30.56 -8.94
CA VAL A 33 14.48 31.35 -9.45
C VAL A 33 13.84 32.46 -10.25
N ARG A 34 13.76 33.67 -9.67
CA ARG A 34 13.41 34.85 -10.45
C ARG A 34 14.48 34.94 -11.54
N PRO A 35 14.13 34.94 -12.83
CA PRO A 35 15.11 35.19 -13.87
C PRO A 35 15.80 36.51 -13.49
N ASN A 36 17.14 36.51 -13.51
CA ASN A 36 17.91 37.73 -13.34
C ASN A 36 17.55 38.64 -14.51
N LEU A 37 16.53 39.48 -14.30
CA LEU A 37 16.18 40.58 -15.20
C LEU A 37 17.22 41.67 -15.00
N ARG A 38 18.49 41.37 -15.33
CA ARG A 38 19.39 42.41 -15.80
C ARG A 38 18.86 42.79 -17.17
N TYR A 39 17.90 43.70 -17.18
CA TYR A 39 17.63 44.51 -18.35
C TYR A 39 18.95 45.19 -18.70
N GLN A 40 19.58 44.76 -19.79
CA GLN A 40 20.46 45.66 -20.52
C GLN A 40 19.54 46.75 -21.05
N THR A 41 19.50 47.87 -20.34
CA THR A 41 18.85 49.11 -20.77
C THR A 41 19.71 49.76 -21.84
N ASN A 42 19.79 49.13 -23.01
CA ASN A 42 20.28 49.78 -24.22
C ASN A 42 19.10 49.85 -25.20
N GLU A 43 18.49 51.03 -25.25
CA GLU A 43 17.73 51.61 -26.37
C GLU A 43 16.85 50.64 -27.18
N MET A 44 15.69 50.27 -26.63
CA MET A 44 14.58 49.77 -27.44
C MET A 44 13.48 50.83 -27.51
N SER A 45 12.99 51.11 -28.72
CA SER A 45 11.94 52.11 -28.96
C SER A 45 10.60 51.73 -28.31
N PRO A 46 9.73 52.71 -27.99
CA PRO A 46 8.48 52.49 -27.25
C PRO A 46 7.51 51.49 -27.91
N GLN A 47 7.58 51.32 -29.23
CA GLN A 47 6.67 50.45 -29.99
C GLN A 47 6.97 48.95 -29.81
N THR A 48 8.22 48.58 -29.51
CA THR A 48 8.63 47.17 -29.33
C THR A 48 8.30 46.62 -27.93
N LEU A 49 8.06 47.49 -26.95
CA LEU A 49 7.69 47.13 -25.57
C LEU A 49 6.24 46.63 -25.45
N ALA A 50 5.31 47.15 -26.28
CA ALA A 50 3.90 46.77 -26.24
C ALA A 50 3.63 45.35 -26.79
N ILE A 51 4.40 44.91 -27.79
CA ILE A 51 4.21 43.61 -28.45
C ILE A 51 4.71 42.44 -27.56
N ASN A 52 5.66 42.68 -26.68
CA ASN A 52 6.21 41.64 -25.79
C ASN A 52 5.44 41.46 -24.47
N GLN A 53 4.47 42.33 -24.15
CA GLN A 53 3.62 42.17 -22.97
C GLN A 53 2.46 41.19 -23.19
N THR A 54 2.00 40.99 -24.43
CA THR A 54 0.81 40.18 -24.74
C THR A 54 1.09 38.68 -24.98
N LYS A 55 2.36 38.24 -25.02
CA LYS A 55 2.74 36.82 -25.21
C LYS A 55 3.33 36.13 -23.96
N LYS A 56 3.04 36.62 -22.76
CA LYS A 56 3.35 35.92 -21.50
C LYS A 56 2.16 35.10 -20.99
N ASN A 57 1.59 34.27 -21.86
CA ASN A 57 0.83 33.10 -21.43
C ASN A 57 1.83 32.09 -20.83
N TYR A 58 2.28 32.35 -19.60
CA TYR A 58 2.97 31.35 -18.81
C TYR A 58 1.98 30.22 -18.55
N LYS A 59 2.02 29.20 -19.41
CA LYS A 59 1.51 27.87 -19.09
C LYS A 59 2.19 27.47 -17.78
N PHE A 60 1.48 27.62 -16.67
CA PHE A 60 1.82 26.98 -15.40
C PHE A 60 1.76 25.47 -15.65
N ARG A 61 2.84 24.92 -16.21
CA ARG A 61 3.08 23.48 -16.18
C ARG A 61 3.16 23.15 -14.70
N LYS A 62 2.11 22.51 -14.18
CA LYS A 62 2.03 21.94 -12.83
C LYS A 62 3.17 20.93 -12.69
N PHE A 63 4.34 21.40 -12.28
CA PHE A 63 5.52 20.56 -12.08
C PHE A 63 5.67 20.27 -10.58
N ASN A 64 4.98 19.23 -10.14
CA ASN A 64 5.25 18.58 -8.86
C ASN A 64 6.53 17.75 -9.01
N ASN A 65 7.68 18.30 -8.60
CA ASN A 65 8.88 17.48 -8.37
C ASN A 65 8.72 16.79 -7.00
N SER A 66 7.84 15.80 -6.91
CA SER A 66 7.78 14.93 -5.73
C SER A 66 9.07 14.14 -5.66
N LEU A 67 9.93 14.45 -4.69
CA LEU A 67 11.12 13.65 -4.43
C LEU A 67 10.73 12.49 -3.51
N HIS A 68 11.28 11.31 -3.81
CA HIS A 68 11.09 10.12 -3.00
C HIS A 68 12.33 9.88 -2.14
N LYS A 69 12.16 9.89 -0.81
CA LYS A 69 13.22 9.50 0.12
C LYS A 69 13.03 8.04 0.49
N TYR A 70 14.01 7.20 0.15
CA TYR A 70 14.04 5.82 0.58
C TYR A 70 14.26 5.77 2.10
N LYS A 71 13.37 5.09 2.81
CA LYS A 71 13.40 4.95 4.27
C LYS A 71 13.99 3.62 4.70
N LYS A 72 13.49 2.52 4.11
CA LYS A 72 13.84 1.16 4.52
C LYS A 72 13.73 0.21 3.33
N PHE A 73 14.64 -0.75 3.23
CA PHE A 73 14.48 -1.92 2.36
C PHE A 73 13.59 -2.94 3.08
N LEU A 74 12.53 -3.41 2.42
CA LEU A 74 11.54 -4.32 3.04
C LEU A 74 11.78 -5.79 2.65
N GLY A 75 12.70 -6.06 1.73
CA GLY A 75 12.97 -7.42 1.26
C GLY A 75 12.62 -7.64 -0.21
N ARG A 76 12.93 -8.86 -0.66
CA ARG A 76 12.56 -9.36 -1.98
C ARG A 76 11.07 -9.70 -2.02
N VAL A 77 10.43 -9.45 -3.17
CA VAL A 77 9.02 -9.76 -3.41
C VAL A 77 8.88 -11.15 -4.00
N TYR A 78 8.02 -11.96 -3.40
CA TYR A 78 7.66 -13.30 -3.85
C TYR A 78 6.20 -13.34 -4.30
N ASN A 79 5.96 -13.90 -5.47
CA ASN A 79 4.67 -13.81 -6.14
C ASN A 79 3.88 -15.12 -6.01
N TYR A 80 2.67 -15.06 -5.46
CA TYR A 80 1.73 -16.18 -5.43
C TYR A 80 0.49 -15.82 -6.25
N ARG A 81 0.48 -16.26 -7.53
CA ARG A 81 -0.56 -15.87 -8.48
C ARG A 81 -1.80 -16.74 -8.43
N ASP A 82 -1.64 -17.99 -8.02
CA ASP A 82 -2.70 -18.97 -8.00
C ASP A 82 -3.50 -18.76 -6.73
N LYS A 83 -4.76 -18.36 -6.91
CA LYS A 83 -5.74 -18.16 -5.86
C LYS A 83 -6.86 -19.15 -6.11
N ASP A 84 -7.03 -20.06 -5.18
CA ASP A 84 -8.21 -20.90 -5.05
C ASP A 84 -9.44 -20.01 -4.86
N LYS A 85 -10.57 -20.41 -5.45
CA LYS A 85 -11.81 -19.62 -5.49
C LYS A 85 -12.79 -19.99 -4.38
N ARG A 86 -12.37 -20.77 -3.39
CA ARG A 86 -13.20 -21.10 -2.21
C ARG A 86 -13.75 -19.84 -1.56
N GLU A 87 -15.01 -19.92 -1.13
CA GLU A 87 -15.65 -18.87 -0.35
C GLU A 87 -15.20 -18.94 1.12
N PHE A 88 -15.43 -17.86 1.86
CA PHE A 88 -15.01 -17.77 3.27
C PHE A 88 -15.78 -18.79 4.12
N GLU A 89 -17.07 -18.88 3.84
CA GLU A 89 -18.04 -19.76 4.48
C GLU A 89 -17.67 -21.23 4.30
N ASP A 90 -17.32 -21.64 3.08
CA ASP A 90 -16.89 -23.02 2.79
C ASP A 90 -15.61 -23.38 3.55
N MET A 91 -14.71 -22.40 3.74
CA MET A 91 -13.42 -22.64 4.38
C MET A 91 -13.52 -22.73 5.91
N PHE A 92 -14.41 -21.95 6.54
CA PHE A 92 -14.48 -21.84 7.99
C PHE A 92 -15.78 -22.35 8.61
N GLY A 93 -16.77 -22.74 7.80
CA GLY A 93 -18.04 -23.28 8.27
C GLY A 93 -18.93 -22.27 9.00
N ILE A 94 -18.72 -20.97 8.80
CA ILE A 94 -19.49 -19.88 9.43
C ILE A 94 -19.69 -18.75 8.42
N SER A 95 -20.88 -18.11 8.47
CA SER A 95 -21.14 -16.93 7.63
C SER A 95 -20.16 -15.80 7.95
N PHE A 96 -19.72 -15.04 6.95
CA PHE A 96 -18.83 -13.90 7.19
C PHE A 96 -19.43 -12.91 8.21
N LYS A 97 -20.74 -12.68 8.13
CA LYS A 97 -21.48 -11.77 9.03
C LYS A 97 -21.44 -12.25 10.48
N ASP A 98 -21.76 -13.52 10.71
CA ASP A 98 -21.77 -14.09 12.07
C ASP A 98 -20.36 -14.09 12.66
N PHE A 99 -19.35 -14.43 11.86
CA PHE A 99 -17.95 -14.37 12.25
C PHE A 99 -17.52 -12.97 12.70
N VAL A 100 -17.82 -11.93 11.91
CA VAL A 100 -17.48 -10.54 12.26
C VAL A 100 -18.21 -10.08 13.52
N ASN A 101 -19.47 -10.51 13.70
CA ASN A 101 -20.26 -10.14 14.87
C ASN A 101 -19.73 -10.79 16.16
N SER A 102 -19.32 -12.06 16.10
CA SER A 102 -18.87 -12.83 17.26
C SER A 102 -17.40 -12.63 17.65
N SER A 103 -16.58 -12.07 16.76
CA SER A 103 -15.12 -12.00 16.94
C SER A 103 -14.64 -10.59 17.30
N ASN A 104 -13.46 -10.50 17.92
CA ASN A 104 -12.77 -9.22 18.09
C ASN A 104 -12.06 -8.79 16.79
N ILE A 105 -11.72 -7.50 16.67
CA ILE A 105 -11.12 -6.92 15.45
C ILE A 105 -9.81 -7.60 15.06
N ASN A 106 -8.96 -7.92 16.04
CA ASN A 106 -7.68 -8.58 15.78
C ASN A 106 -7.88 -9.99 15.23
N GLU A 107 -8.81 -10.76 15.77
CA GLU A 107 -9.20 -12.08 15.26
C GLU A 107 -9.74 -11.99 13.85
N ILE A 108 -10.57 -10.98 13.56
CA ILE A 108 -11.09 -10.75 12.20
C ILE A 108 -9.92 -10.55 11.24
N TYR A 109 -9.00 -9.62 11.52
CA TYR A 109 -7.84 -9.41 10.64
C TYR A 109 -6.98 -10.67 10.46
N LYS A 110 -6.70 -11.39 11.55
CA LYS A 110 -5.96 -12.66 11.47
C LYS A 110 -6.66 -13.63 10.52
N LYS A 111 -7.97 -13.82 10.70
CA LYS A 111 -8.73 -14.78 9.91
C LYS A 111 -8.87 -14.39 8.44
N LEU A 112 -8.98 -13.10 8.14
CA LEU A 112 -8.99 -12.61 6.74
C LEU A 112 -7.63 -12.81 6.06
N ILE A 113 -6.53 -12.63 6.79
CA ILE A 113 -5.18 -12.90 6.25
C ILE A 113 -4.98 -14.41 6.08
N ASP A 114 -5.40 -15.20 7.07
CA ASP A 114 -5.41 -16.67 7.00
C ASP A 114 -6.15 -17.15 5.76
N PHE A 115 -7.37 -16.67 5.54
CA PHE A 115 -8.18 -16.99 4.37
C PHE A 115 -7.43 -16.75 3.05
N GLU A 116 -6.86 -15.56 2.88
CA GLU A 116 -6.11 -15.22 1.66
C GLU A 116 -4.87 -16.10 1.49
N LEU A 117 -4.16 -16.43 2.56
CA LEU A 117 -2.98 -17.29 2.50
C LEU A 117 -3.35 -18.76 2.21
N LEU A 118 -4.40 -19.28 2.84
CA LEU A 118 -4.90 -20.64 2.62
C LEU A 118 -5.42 -20.81 1.19
N CYS A 119 -6.10 -19.81 0.63
CA CYS A 119 -6.46 -19.78 -0.80
C CYS A 119 -5.24 -19.78 -1.73
N ARG A 120 -4.03 -19.56 -1.22
CA ARG A 120 -2.76 -19.64 -1.96
C ARG A 120 -1.94 -20.86 -1.56
N ASN A 121 -2.57 -21.89 -1.02
CA ASN A 121 -1.95 -23.16 -0.61
C ASN A 121 -0.89 -23.00 0.48
N PHE A 122 -1.03 -22.00 1.36
CA PHE A 122 -0.31 -22.03 2.62
C PHE A 122 -0.93 -23.10 3.52
N SER A 123 -0.14 -23.67 4.41
CA SER A 123 -0.54 -24.69 5.35
C SER A 123 -0.15 -24.28 6.77
N TYR A 124 -0.92 -24.70 7.77
CA TYR A 124 -0.53 -24.46 9.15
C TYR A 124 0.51 -25.46 9.61
N LYS A 125 1.51 -24.95 10.34
CA LYS A 125 2.45 -25.74 11.12
C LYS A 125 2.70 -25.02 12.44
N TYR A 126 2.25 -25.58 13.55
CA TYR A 126 2.37 -24.97 14.89
C TYR A 126 1.81 -23.52 14.95
N ASN A 127 0.61 -23.29 14.41
CA ASN A 127 -0.04 -21.96 14.33
C ASN A 127 0.69 -20.92 13.45
N ILE A 128 1.68 -21.36 12.65
CA ILE A 128 2.37 -20.52 11.67
C ILE A 128 1.95 -20.98 10.28
N LEU A 129 1.66 -20.04 9.39
CA LEU A 129 1.37 -20.34 7.99
C LEU A 129 2.67 -20.51 7.21
N TYR A 130 2.79 -21.63 6.52
CA TYR A 130 3.99 -22.04 5.82
C TYR A 130 3.71 -22.42 4.36
N LYS A 131 4.62 -21.98 3.47
CA LYS A 131 4.69 -22.42 2.07
C LYS A 131 6.09 -22.17 1.51
N ASP A 132 6.68 -23.13 0.79
CA ASP A 132 7.92 -22.96 0.01
C ASP A 132 9.09 -22.27 0.76
N GLY A 133 9.26 -22.53 2.07
CA GLY A 133 10.29 -21.89 2.90
C GLY A 133 9.92 -20.52 3.47
N PHE A 134 8.71 -20.03 3.22
CA PHE A 134 8.16 -18.78 3.74
C PHE A 134 7.24 -19.03 4.93
N PHE A 135 7.34 -18.17 5.92
CA PHE A 135 6.62 -18.25 7.19
C PHE A 135 5.88 -16.95 7.44
N VAL A 136 4.63 -17.06 7.85
CA VAL A 136 3.79 -15.95 8.29
C VAL A 136 3.27 -16.27 9.68
N ASP A 137 3.75 -15.52 10.67
CA ASP A 137 3.31 -15.59 12.06
C ASP A 137 2.45 -14.36 12.36
N LEU A 138 1.12 -14.56 12.43
CA LEU A 138 0.17 -13.48 12.68
C LEU A 138 0.05 -13.10 14.17
N ASN A 139 0.61 -13.88 15.09
CA ASN A 139 0.67 -13.50 16.50
C ASN A 139 1.81 -12.53 16.73
N ARG A 140 2.95 -12.77 16.07
CA ARG A 140 4.13 -11.89 16.13
C ARG A 140 4.13 -10.81 15.05
N LEU A 141 3.22 -10.89 14.08
CA LEU A 141 3.13 -10.01 12.91
C LEU A 141 4.40 -10.04 12.04
N ILE A 142 4.99 -11.22 11.84
CA ILE A 142 6.26 -11.41 11.13
C ILE A 142 6.04 -12.17 9.82
N VAL A 143 6.71 -11.72 8.76
CA VAL A 143 6.78 -12.40 7.46
C VAL A 143 8.24 -12.58 7.06
N HIS A 144 8.72 -13.82 7.04
CA HIS A 144 10.14 -14.14 6.82
C HIS A 144 10.35 -15.43 6.04
N ASN A 145 11.56 -15.65 5.51
CA ASN A 145 11.96 -16.89 4.81
C ASN A 145 12.94 -17.76 5.61
N GLY A 146 12.95 -17.60 6.94
CA GLY A 146 13.93 -18.22 7.85
C GLY A 146 15.27 -17.49 7.96
N LYS A 147 15.63 -16.62 7.01
CA LYS A 147 16.89 -15.84 7.04
C LYS A 147 16.68 -14.34 7.17
N GLU A 148 15.68 -13.81 6.48
CA GLU A 148 15.42 -12.37 6.39
C GLU A 148 13.92 -12.09 6.26
N ASP A 149 13.56 -10.82 6.50
CA ASP A 149 12.23 -10.30 6.21
C ASP A 149 11.97 -10.34 4.69
N VAL A 150 10.75 -10.72 4.33
CA VAL A 150 10.34 -10.82 2.93
C VAL A 150 8.99 -10.15 2.70
N VAL A 151 8.69 -9.90 1.43
CA VAL A 151 7.40 -9.37 1.02
C VAL A 151 6.69 -10.39 0.14
N LEU A 152 5.48 -10.79 0.53
CA LEU A 152 4.64 -11.69 -0.25
C LEU A 152 3.65 -10.86 -1.05
N LYS A 153 3.64 -11.00 -2.37
CA LYS A 153 2.59 -10.44 -3.21
C LYS A 153 1.44 -11.44 -3.27
N ILE A 154 0.38 -11.08 -2.57
CA ILE A 154 -0.82 -11.90 -2.38
C ILE A 154 -1.84 -11.57 -3.46
N SER A 155 -2.20 -10.29 -3.67
CA SER A 155 -3.16 -9.92 -4.73
C SER A 155 -2.47 -9.66 -6.08
N LYS A 156 -3.16 -10.00 -7.19
CA LYS A 156 -2.69 -9.73 -8.56
C LYS A 156 -2.49 -8.24 -8.82
N ARG A 157 -3.42 -7.41 -8.37
CA ARG A 157 -3.44 -5.96 -8.64
C ARG A 157 -2.56 -5.19 -7.65
N SER A 158 -2.79 -5.42 -6.37
CA SER A 158 -2.20 -4.63 -5.29
C SER A 158 -2.44 -5.38 -3.99
N GLY A 159 -1.38 -5.87 -3.35
CA GLY A 159 -1.49 -6.63 -2.11
C GLY A 159 -0.14 -7.22 -1.73
N TYR A 160 0.56 -6.55 -0.83
CA TYR A 160 1.88 -6.90 -0.35
C TYR A 160 1.83 -7.13 1.15
N LEU A 161 2.00 -8.39 1.54
CA LEU A 161 2.08 -8.80 2.93
C LEU A 161 3.54 -8.81 3.37
N CYS A 162 3.85 -8.01 4.38
CA CYS A 162 5.13 -7.99 5.07
C CYS A 162 4.89 -7.58 6.52
N SER A 163 5.89 -7.74 7.39
CA SER A 163 5.76 -7.42 8.82
C SER A 163 5.26 -5.98 9.06
N LEU A 164 5.77 -5.02 8.29
CA LEU A 164 5.32 -3.62 8.37
C LEU A 164 3.85 -3.44 7.98
N SER A 165 3.37 -4.11 6.93
CA SER A 165 1.98 -3.95 6.50
C SER A 165 1.00 -4.61 7.46
N LEU A 166 1.42 -5.70 8.14
CA LEU A 166 0.71 -6.30 9.25
C LEU A 166 0.63 -5.34 10.45
N GLU A 167 1.77 -4.82 10.93
CA GLU A 167 1.81 -3.87 12.04
C GLU A 167 0.93 -2.63 11.79
N GLU A 168 0.93 -2.10 10.56
CA GLU A 168 0.10 -0.95 10.22
C GLU A 168 -1.40 -1.27 10.19
N LEU A 169 -1.79 -2.49 9.80
CA LEU A 169 -3.18 -2.91 9.80
C LEU A 169 -3.70 -3.13 11.23
N PHE A 170 -2.94 -3.84 12.06
CA PHE A 170 -3.32 -4.17 13.44
C PHE A 170 -3.32 -2.98 14.39
N LYS A 171 -2.81 -1.81 13.97
CA LYS A 171 -2.98 -0.53 14.68
C LYS A 171 -4.38 0.07 14.54
N ILE A 172 -5.20 -0.44 13.62
CA ILE A 172 -6.55 0.06 13.36
C ILE A 172 -7.55 -0.80 14.13
N ASP A 173 -7.85 -0.39 15.34
CA ASP A 173 -8.83 -1.04 16.22
C ASP A 173 -10.23 -0.42 16.15
N LYS A 174 -10.35 0.78 15.57
CA LYS A 174 -11.61 1.52 15.45
C LYS A 174 -11.68 2.35 14.17
N VAL A 175 -12.90 2.71 13.79
CA VAL A 175 -13.20 3.66 12.70
C VAL A 175 -14.25 4.64 13.21
N GLY A 176 -13.94 5.93 13.23
CA GLY A 176 -14.81 7.01 13.69
C GLY A 176 -15.58 7.72 12.59
N GLY A 177 -15.36 7.37 11.32
CA GLY A 177 -16.06 8.00 10.20
C GLY A 177 -15.58 7.57 8.82
N ARG A 178 -16.08 8.26 7.79
CA ARG A 178 -15.86 7.91 6.38
C ARG A 178 -14.37 7.87 6.00
N ASP A 179 -13.57 8.85 6.42
CA ASP A 179 -12.17 8.94 6.02
C ASP A 179 -11.32 7.81 6.64
N GLU A 180 -11.61 7.45 7.89
CA GLU A 180 -10.98 6.32 8.57
C GLU A 180 -11.43 4.99 7.94
N GLY A 181 -12.70 4.84 7.56
CA GLY A 181 -13.18 3.67 6.81
C GLY A 181 -12.48 3.54 5.44
N MET A 182 -12.29 4.65 4.73
CA MET A 182 -11.51 4.67 3.49
C MET A 182 -10.03 4.35 3.74
N HIS A 183 -9.48 4.73 4.90
CA HIS A 183 -8.12 4.37 5.30
C HIS A 183 -8.00 2.86 5.55
N LEU A 184 -8.93 2.28 6.31
CA LEU A 184 -9.04 0.83 6.55
C LEU A 184 -9.10 0.05 5.23
N MET A 185 -10.02 0.43 4.32
CA MET A 185 -10.15 -0.23 3.01
C MET A 185 -8.81 -0.23 2.24
N LYS A 186 -8.10 0.91 2.25
CA LYS A 186 -6.78 1.02 1.62
C LYS A 186 -5.76 0.10 2.28
N LYS A 187 -5.78 -0.04 3.61
CA LYS A 187 -4.86 -0.91 4.35
C LYS A 187 -5.16 -2.39 4.14
N LEU A 188 -6.42 -2.81 4.19
CA LEU A 188 -6.87 -4.17 3.86
C LEU A 188 -6.42 -4.56 2.44
N ARG A 189 -6.68 -3.71 1.46
CA ARG A 189 -6.22 -3.92 0.08
C ARG A 189 -4.70 -3.92 -0.04
N MET A 190 -4.00 -3.11 0.76
CA MET A 190 -2.54 -3.06 0.76
C MET A 190 -1.92 -4.36 1.26
N VAL A 191 -2.48 -5.01 2.28
CA VAL A 191 -2.02 -6.33 2.75
C VAL A 191 -2.48 -7.47 1.82
N GLY A 192 -3.38 -7.18 0.89
CA GLY A 192 -3.87 -8.13 -0.12
C GLY A 192 -5.16 -8.85 0.24
N ILE A 193 -5.89 -8.35 1.25
CA ILE A 193 -7.25 -8.80 1.58
C ILE A 193 -8.21 -8.20 0.54
N GLU A 194 -8.99 -9.06 -0.10
CA GLU A 194 -10.00 -8.68 -1.09
C GLU A 194 -11.39 -8.93 -0.52
N LEU A 195 -12.01 -7.87 0.03
CA LEU A 195 -13.41 -7.92 0.45
C LEU A 195 -14.32 -7.41 -0.66
N ASN A 196 -15.47 -8.05 -0.83
CA ASN A 196 -16.54 -7.48 -1.62
C ASN A 196 -17.19 -6.29 -0.86
N PRO A 197 -18.00 -5.44 -1.53
CA PRO A 197 -18.60 -4.26 -0.89
C PRO A 197 -19.43 -4.57 0.35
N GLU A 198 -20.15 -5.70 0.36
CA GLU A 198 -21.01 -6.13 1.47
C GLU A 198 -20.19 -6.57 2.68
N GLN A 199 -19.20 -7.43 2.48
CA GLN A 199 -18.24 -7.84 3.51
C GLN A 199 -17.51 -6.65 4.12
N PHE A 200 -17.10 -5.68 3.29
CA PHE A 200 -16.48 -4.47 3.79
C PHE A 200 -17.45 -3.63 4.63
N TYR A 201 -18.71 -3.51 4.21
CA TYR A 201 -19.73 -2.78 4.97
C TYR A 201 -19.94 -3.41 6.36
N ILE A 202 -20.10 -4.74 6.43
CA ILE A 202 -20.24 -5.49 7.67
C ILE A 202 -19.06 -5.25 8.61
N LEU A 203 -17.82 -5.31 8.09
CA LEU A 203 -16.62 -5.03 8.88
C LEU A 203 -16.55 -3.58 9.37
N ALA A 204 -16.87 -2.62 8.50
CA ALA A 204 -16.84 -1.20 8.84
C ALA A 204 -17.91 -0.86 9.90
N GLU A 205 -19.10 -1.45 9.81
CA GLU A 205 -20.17 -1.31 10.80
C GLU A 205 -19.73 -1.81 12.18
N LYS A 206 -19.09 -3.00 12.25
CA LYS A 206 -18.52 -3.52 13.50
C LYS A 206 -17.53 -2.53 14.11
N LEU A 207 -16.64 -1.95 13.31
CA LEU A 207 -15.61 -0.98 13.76
C LEU A 207 -16.16 0.39 14.17
N LEU A 208 -17.32 0.79 13.66
CA LEU A 208 -18.05 1.99 14.09
C LEU A 208 -18.73 1.77 15.44
N ASN A 209 -19.33 0.59 15.62
CA ASN A 209 -20.15 0.24 16.79
C ASN A 209 -19.33 -0.17 18.03
N VAL A 210 -18.01 -0.30 17.95
CA VAL A 210 -17.14 -0.52 19.14
C VAL A 210 -17.29 0.62 20.18
N ASN A 211 -17.88 1.75 19.80
CA ASN A 211 -18.06 2.93 20.67
C ASN A 211 -19.48 3.09 21.28
N GLN A 212 -20.39 2.12 21.11
CA GLN A 212 -21.71 2.10 21.76
C GLN A 212 -21.75 1.04 22.85
#